data_AF-A0A2E2RWJ0-F1
#
_entry.id   AF-A0A2E2RWJ0-F1
#
_cell.length_a   1.000
_cell.length_b   1.000
_cell.length_c   1.000
_cell.angle_alpha   90.00
_cell.angle_beta   90.00
_cell.angle_gamma   90.00
#
_symmetry.space_group_name_H-M   'P 1'
#
loop_
_entity.id
_entity.type
_entity.pdbx_description
1 polymer ?
#
loop_
_entity_poly.entity_id
_entity_poly.type
_entity_poly.pdbx_seq_one_letter_code
_entity_poly.pdbx_strand_id
1 'polypeptide(L)'
;MARLPMKSEFDPIEFLVRCRFPRLSLVGVATLGERKRTTESGADLAAMAKEAALYREELGRLSSSEIDMRVDQERKRLRLAEEQRIRREEAALWFNQPDVAADFGYWAAASYWTQDEAVALSLGKEPRQVTWEALSPYLNKSPLANDFADRRLLVQRAVTMQQLYTHTLPPFFLAWARRTKMQVPPELEVAVEALGQQIADWKTFYDAKVQLVEALQERLELEKKTTEQQAAQIAELDRASSEAAERVRSIIAEKDSRIAELESGSSKSAASRERQSLLKLVIGMAIKGYGHNPDAARTSTSREISSDLQLIGLSLDEDTIRRYLTEAKDLLP
;
A
#
# COMPACT_ATOMS: atom_id res chain seq x y z
N MET A 1 64.78 -9.17 8.01
CA MET A 1 63.48 -9.67 8.52
C MET A 1 63.76 -10.72 9.58
N ALA A 2 63.38 -10.49 10.83
CA ALA A 2 63.43 -11.52 11.86
C ALA A 2 62.03 -12.11 12.02
N ARG A 3 61.79 -13.31 11.46
CA ARG A 3 60.60 -14.09 11.81
C ARG A 3 60.66 -14.36 13.33
N LEU A 4 59.54 -14.13 14.03
CA LEU A 4 59.42 -14.48 15.44
C LEU A 4 59.63 -16.00 15.58
N PRO A 5 60.65 -16.47 16.33
CA PRO A 5 60.90 -17.89 16.49
C PRO A 5 59.76 -18.54 17.27
N MET A 6 59.38 -19.76 16.87
CA MET A 6 58.42 -20.59 17.60
C MET A 6 58.90 -20.85 19.04
N LYS A 7 57.96 -20.97 19.98
CA LYS A 7 58.11 -20.97 21.44
C LYS A 7 59.11 -21.98 22.07
N SER A 8 59.76 -22.87 21.32
CA SER A 8 60.63 -23.92 21.88
C SER A 8 62.12 -23.55 22.00
N GLU A 9 62.56 -22.41 21.45
CA GLU A 9 63.97 -21.93 21.49
C GLU A 9 64.04 -20.43 21.82
N PHE A 10 63.20 -19.94 22.74
CA PHE A 10 63.21 -18.52 23.11
C PHE A 10 64.11 -18.29 24.30
N ASP A 11 65.36 -17.87 24.05
CA ASP A 11 66.21 -17.26 25.08
C ASP A 11 65.90 -15.75 25.18
N PRO A 12 65.35 -15.27 26.31
CA PRO A 12 65.03 -13.86 26.56
C PRO A 12 66.23 -12.91 26.34
N ILE A 13 67.44 -13.35 26.67
CA ILE A 13 68.65 -12.54 26.58
C ILE A 13 69.07 -12.40 25.11
N GLU A 14 69.10 -13.50 24.36
CA GLU A 14 69.38 -13.48 22.91
C GLU A 14 68.31 -12.70 22.12
N PHE A 15 67.05 -12.74 22.54
CA PHE A 15 66.00 -11.91 21.93
C PHE A 15 66.29 -10.41 22.09
N LEU A 16 66.68 -9.96 23.28
CA LEU A 16 67.01 -8.54 23.54
C LEU A 16 68.29 -8.11 22.81
N VAL A 17 69.30 -8.98 22.77
CA VAL A 17 70.55 -8.74 22.01
C VAL A 17 70.26 -8.62 20.52
N ARG A 18 69.42 -9.49 19.96
CA ARG A 18 69.01 -9.44 18.55
C ARG A 18 68.21 -8.17 18.20
N CYS A 19 67.38 -7.70 19.12
CA CYS A 19 66.61 -6.46 18.91
C CYS A 19 67.49 -5.21 18.97
N ARG A 20 68.53 -5.20 19.81
CA ARG A 20 69.46 -4.07 19.96
C ARG A 20 70.56 -4.03 18.90
N PHE A 21 71.02 -5.19 18.45
CA PHE A 21 72.05 -5.33 17.42
C PHE A 21 71.55 -6.16 16.21
N PRO A 22 70.61 -5.63 15.40
CA PRO A 22 70.05 -6.38 14.27
C PRO A 22 71.10 -6.87 13.28
N ARG A 23 72.17 -6.08 13.08
CA ARG A 23 73.26 -6.39 12.13
C ARG A 23 74.06 -7.65 12.52
N LEU A 24 74.28 -7.91 13.81
CA LEU A 24 74.99 -9.12 14.27
C LEU A 24 74.16 -10.38 14.03
N SER A 25 72.82 -10.27 14.10
CA SER A 25 71.92 -11.40 13.85
C SER A 25 71.79 -11.79 12.38
N LEU A 26 72.00 -10.85 11.46
CA LEU A 26 71.98 -11.10 10.01
C LEU A 26 73.23 -11.83 9.53
N VAL A 27 74.37 -11.64 10.19
CA VAL A 27 75.65 -12.27 9.83
C VAL A 27 75.67 -13.78 10.16
N GLY A 28 74.90 -14.23 11.16
CA GLY A 28 74.80 -15.65 11.52
C GLY A 28 74.00 -16.53 10.56
N VAL A 29 73.20 -15.94 9.65
CA VAL A 29 72.34 -16.67 8.68
C VAL A 29 72.92 -16.67 7.26
N ALA A 30 73.91 -15.80 6.98
CA ALA A 30 74.53 -15.67 5.67
C ALA A 30 75.63 -16.73 5.44
N THR A 31 75.27 -18.01 5.50
CA THR A 31 76.07 -19.11 4.93
C THR A 31 75.24 -19.82 3.89
N LEU A 32 75.18 -19.26 2.68
CA LEU A 32 75.11 -19.93 1.37
C LEU A 32 74.61 -18.91 0.32
N GLY A 33 75.53 -18.43 -0.51
CA GLY A 33 75.21 -17.68 -1.73
C GLY A 33 75.73 -16.24 -1.77
N GLU A 34 76.79 -16.04 -2.55
CA GLU A 34 77.19 -14.77 -3.18
C GLU A 34 77.80 -13.67 -2.30
N ARG A 35 79.11 -13.80 -2.07
CA ARG A 35 80.00 -12.69 -1.71
C ARG A 35 80.02 -11.63 -2.82
N LYS A 36 79.48 -10.44 -2.54
CA LYS A 36 79.99 -9.19 -3.13
C LYS A 36 80.54 -8.28 -2.04
N ARG A 37 81.75 -7.80 -2.31
CA ARG A 37 82.66 -7.04 -1.45
C ARG A 37 82.04 -5.74 -0.94
N THR A 38 82.09 -5.52 0.37
CA THR A 38 82.34 -4.21 0.98
C THR A 38 83.32 -4.42 2.14
N THR A 39 84.54 -3.89 2.00
CA THR A 39 85.67 -4.09 2.91
C THR A 39 85.68 -3.13 4.12
N GLU A 40 84.64 -2.32 4.29
CA GLU A 40 84.51 -1.38 5.42
C GLU A 40 83.83 -1.99 6.66
N SER A 41 83.28 -3.22 6.57
CA SER A 41 82.35 -3.73 7.59
C SER A 41 82.97 -4.64 8.67
N GLY A 42 84.21 -5.12 8.49
CA GLY A 42 84.80 -6.14 9.38
C GLY A 42 85.17 -5.64 10.78
N ALA A 43 85.77 -4.46 10.88
CA ALA A 43 86.17 -3.85 12.15
C ALA A 43 84.94 -3.38 12.96
N ASP A 44 83.95 -2.80 12.29
CA ASP A 44 82.70 -2.36 12.89
C ASP A 44 81.87 -3.53 13.43
N LEU A 45 81.82 -4.66 12.71
CA LEU A 45 81.16 -5.88 13.19
C LEU A 45 81.86 -6.49 14.40
N ALA A 46 83.20 -6.44 14.46
CA ALA A 46 83.97 -6.93 15.61
C ALA A 46 83.80 -6.03 16.85
N ALA A 47 83.72 -4.71 16.67
CA ALA A 47 83.39 -3.76 17.73
C ALA A 47 81.96 -3.97 18.25
N MET A 48 80.98 -4.11 17.36
CA MET A 48 79.59 -4.43 17.72
C MET A 48 79.47 -5.77 18.44
N ALA A 49 80.25 -6.79 18.06
CA ALA A 49 80.25 -8.09 18.74
C ALA A 49 80.78 -7.99 20.18
N LYS A 50 81.78 -7.13 20.43
CA LYS A 50 82.27 -6.84 21.79
C LYS A 50 81.20 -6.11 22.61
N GLU A 51 80.52 -5.11 22.03
CA GLU A 51 79.41 -4.41 22.69
C GLU A 51 78.22 -5.35 23.00
N ALA A 52 77.91 -6.27 22.10
CA ALA A 52 76.87 -7.28 22.32
C ALA A 52 77.26 -8.28 23.41
N ALA A 53 78.55 -8.64 23.55
CA ALA A 53 79.02 -9.49 24.63
C ALA A 53 78.94 -8.79 26.00
N LEU A 54 79.30 -7.51 26.08
CA LEU A 54 79.12 -6.69 27.29
C LEU A 54 77.64 -6.57 27.65
N TYR A 55 76.78 -6.35 26.67
CA TYR A 55 75.33 -6.27 26.88
C TYR A 55 74.72 -7.61 27.36
N ARG A 56 75.24 -8.76 26.92
CA ARG A 56 74.87 -10.07 27.46
C ARG A 56 75.25 -10.22 28.93
N GLU A 57 76.46 -9.76 29.30
CA GLU A 57 76.92 -9.81 30.68
C GLU A 57 76.07 -8.89 31.59
N GLU A 58 75.69 -7.71 31.10
CA GLU A 58 74.76 -6.80 31.78
C GLU A 58 73.37 -7.44 31.97
N LEU A 59 72.84 -8.12 30.94
CA LEU A 59 71.57 -8.83 31.01
C LEU A 59 71.62 -10.06 31.92
N GLY A 60 72.77 -10.73 32.04
CA GLY A 60 72.97 -11.84 32.96
C GLY A 60 73.05 -11.43 34.44
N ARG A 61 73.31 -10.14 34.73
CA ARG A 61 73.32 -9.58 36.09
C ARG A 61 71.95 -9.07 36.57
N LEU A 62 70.98 -8.94 35.66
CA LEU A 62 69.62 -8.49 35.95
C LEU A 62 68.75 -9.64 36.45
N SER A 63 67.71 -9.32 37.24
CA SER A 63 66.79 -10.34 37.74
C SER A 63 65.90 -10.88 36.61
N SER A 64 65.47 -12.14 36.72
CA SER A 64 64.60 -12.78 35.72
C SER A 64 63.32 -11.98 35.45
N SER A 65 62.75 -11.34 36.47
CA SER A 65 61.55 -10.49 36.34
C SER A 65 61.80 -9.21 35.53
N GLU A 66 62.98 -8.58 35.67
CA GLU A 66 63.34 -7.38 34.90
C GLU A 66 63.63 -7.71 33.43
N ILE A 67 64.22 -8.87 33.17
CA ILE A 67 64.43 -9.39 31.82
C ILE A 67 63.09 -9.62 31.13
N ASP A 68 62.13 -10.27 31.80
CA ASP A 68 60.79 -10.50 31.26
C ASP A 68 60.04 -9.19 30.96
N MET A 69 60.12 -8.20 31.86
CA MET A 69 59.52 -6.88 31.59
C MET A 69 60.12 -6.21 30.35
N ARG A 70 61.44 -6.27 30.16
CA ARG A 70 62.11 -5.71 28.98
C ARG A 70 61.73 -6.45 27.70
N VAL A 71 61.62 -7.78 27.76
CA VAL A 71 61.15 -8.60 26.65
C VAL A 71 59.73 -8.23 26.25
N ASP A 72 58.84 -8.02 27.22
CA ASP A 72 57.46 -7.64 26.95
C ASP A 72 57.33 -6.22 26.39
N GLN A 73 58.11 -5.26 26.89
CA GLN A 73 58.20 -3.92 26.32
C GLN A 73 58.68 -3.95 24.86
N GLU A 74 59.71 -4.75 24.58
CA GLU A 74 60.25 -4.91 23.22
C GLU A 74 59.27 -5.62 22.28
N ARG A 75 58.57 -6.65 22.76
CA ARG A 75 57.49 -7.31 21.99
C ARG A 75 56.36 -6.34 21.68
N LYS A 76 55.94 -5.51 22.64
CA LYS A 76 54.94 -4.46 22.40
C LYS A 76 55.43 -3.46 21.35
N ARG A 77 56.68 -2.99 21.46
CA ARG A 77 57.29 -2.07 20.49
C ARG A 77 57.33 -2.67 19.08
N LEU A 78 57.77 -3.92 18.95
CA LEU A 78 57.84 -4.61 17.65
C LEU A 78 56.46 -4.86 17.05
N ARG A 79 55.46 -5.22 17.87
CA ARG A 79 54.07 -5.34 17.40
C ARG A 79 53.55 -4.01 16.89
N LEU A 80 53.72 -2.93 17.66
CA LEU A 80 53.33 -1.59 17.23
C LEU A 80 54.06 -1.15 15.95
N ALA A 81 55.35 -1.47 15.81
CA ALA A 81 56.12 -1.15 14.61
C ALA A 81 55.65 -1.96 13.39
N GLU A 82 55.33 -3.24 13.58
CA GLU A 82 54.79 -4.12 12.54
C GLU A 82 53.37 -3.67 12.14
N GLU A 83 52.51 -3.36 13.10
CA GLU A 83 51.17 -2.78 12.87
C GLU A 83 51.27 -1.45 12.12
N GLN A 84 52.20 -0.58 12.50
CA GLN A 84 52.46 0.67 11.77
C GLN A 84 52.96 0.42 10.36
N ARG A 85 53.80 -0.60 10.15
CA ARG A 85 54.29 -0.97 8.82
C ARG A 85 53.14 -1.49 7.96
N ILE A 86 52.38 -2.46 8.44
CA ILE A 86 51.21 -3.01 7.75
C ILE A 86 50.23 -1.87 7.44
N ARG A 87 49.97 -0.96 8.40
CA ARG A 87 49.10 0.20 8.18
C ARG A 87 49.63 1.15 7.10
N ARG A 88 50.95 1.36 7.03
CA ARG A 88 51.58 2.18 5.97
C ARG A 88 51.52 1.50 4.62
N GLU A 89 51.79 0.20 4.56
CA GLU A 89 51.70 -0.61 3.33
C GLU A 89 50.25 -0.63 2.82
N GLU A 90 49.28 -0.81 3.72
CA GLU A 90 47.85 -0.74 3.43
C GLU A 90 47.45 0.67 2.96
N ALA A 91 47.90 1.73 3.63
CA ALA A 91 47.63 3.12 3.23
C ALA A 91 48.30 3.50 1.90
N ALA A 92 49.37 2.81 1.51
CA ALA A 92 50.04 3.00 0.23
C ALA A 92 49.32 2.30 -0.94
N LEU A 93 48.34 1.42 -0.65
CA LEU A 93 47.52 0.82 -1.70
C LEU A 93 46.71 1.90 -2.44
N TRP A 94 46.55 1.70 -3.74
CA TRP A 94 45.93 2.68 -4.63
C TRP A 94 44.49 3.04 -4.19
N PHE A 95 43.70 2.08 -3.71
CA PHE A 95 42.32 2.29 -3.26
C PHE A 95 42.19 2.96 -1.88
N ASN A 96 43.29 3.12 -1.15
CA ASN A 96 43.33 3.83 0.13
C ASN A 96 43.81 5.27 0.00
N GLN A 97 44.14 5.72 -1.21
CA GLN A 97 44.50 7.11 -1.47
C GLN A 97 43.28 8.04 -1.30
N PRO A 98 43.46 9.27 -0.81
CA PRO A 98 42.38 10.24 -0.64
C PRO A 98 41.74 10.66 -1.97
N ASP A 99 42.45 10.51 -3.09
CA ASP A 99 41.97 10.79 -4.46
C ASP A 99 40.88 9.80 -4.93
N VAL A 100 40.71 8.70 -4.19
CA VAL A 100 39.70 7.66 -4.45
C VAL A 100 38.47 7.84 -3.55
N ALA A 101 38.38 8.96 -2.81
CA ALA A 101 37.20 9.31 -2.06
C ALA A 101 36.02 9.61 -3.00
N ALA A 102 34.83 9.13 -2.68
CA ALA A 102 33.65 9.37 -3.49
C ALA A 102 33.21 10.84 -3.41
N ASP A 103 32.77 11.39 -4.56
CA ASP A 103 32.02 12.65 -4.57
C ASP A 103 30.56 12.39 -4.17
N PHE A 104 30.27 12.51 -2.87
CA PHE A 104 28.92 12.30 -2.36
C PHE A 104 27.89 13.27 -2.94
N GLY A 105 28.29 14.48 -3.38
CA GLY A 105 27.36 15.42 -4.01
C GLY A 105 26.88 14.92 -5.37
N TYR A 106 27.81 14.43 -6.18
CA TYR A 106 27.49 13.80 -7.47
C TYR A 106 26.64 12.53 -7.28
N TRP A 107 27.07 11.63 -6.39
CA TRP A 107 26.44 10.33 -6.22
C TRP A 107 25.11 10.38 -5.49
N ALA A 108 24.87 11.37 -4.64
CA ALA A 108 23.57 11.59 -4.03
C ALA A 108 22.53 12.05 -5.07
N ALA A 109 22.94 12.76 -6.12
CA ALA A 109 22.07 13.15 -7.23
C ALA A 109 21.83 12.04 -8.26
N ALA A 110 22.53 10.90 -8.15
CA ALA A 110 22.36 9.79 -9.06
C ALA A 110 20.95 9.20 -8.97
N SER A 111 20.32 8.96 -10.12
CA SER A 111 18.96 8.42 -10.17
C SER A 111 18.86 7.01 -9.59
N TYR A 112 19.94 6.24 -9.62
CA TYR A 112 20.04 4.91 -9.02
C TYR A 112 21.50 4.58 -8.73
N TRP A 113 21.70 3.61 -7.84
CA TRP A 113 22.96 2.91 -7.64
C TRP A 113 22.79 1.43 -8.00
N THR A 114 23.79 0.89 -8.66
CA THR A 114 23.98 -0.56 -8.77
C THR A 114 24.45 -1.14 -7.43
N GLN A 115 24.41 -2.47 -7.30
CA GLN A 115 24.83 -3.16 -6.08
C GLN A 115 26.29 -2.83 -5.70
N ASP A 116 27.17 -2.80 -6.70
CA ASP A 116 28.60 -2.56 -6.48
C ASP A 116 28.89 -1.08 -6.19
N GLU A 117 28.18 -0.16 -6.85
CA GLU A 117 28.26 1.28 -6.53
C GLU A 117 27.79 1.57 -5.11
N ALA A 118 26.67 0.99 -4.70
CA ALA A 118 26.14 1.19 -3.35
C ALA A 118 27.10 0.67 -2.27
N VAL A 119 27.77 -0.47 -2.52
CA VAL A 119 28.80 -1.01 -1.62
C VAL A 119 30.03 -0.11 -1.59
N ALA A 120 30.53 0.35 -2.74
CA ALA A 120 31.67 1.26 -2.81
C ALA A 120 31.39 2.58 -2.07
N LEU A 121 30.21 3.18 -2.29
CA LEU A 121 29.78 4.39 -1.60
C LEU A 121 29.60 4.19 -0.09
N SER A 122 29.12 3.01 0.33
CA SER A 122 29.03 2.66 1.76
C SER A 122 30.40 2.58 2.45
N LEU A 123 31.48 2.41 1.69
CA LEU A 123 32.87 2.44 2.16
C LEU A 123 33.53 3.82 1.96
N GLY A 124 32.78 4.80 1.44
CA GLY A 124 33.28 6.14 1.12
C GLY A 124 34.23 6.18 -0.07
N LYS A 125 34.14 5.19 -0.97
CA LYS A 125 35.05 5.03 -2.12
C LYS A 125 34.34 5.32 -3.43
N GLU A 126 35.08 5.91 -4.36
CA GLU A 126 34.60 6.26 -5.70
C GLU A 126 34.29 4.97 -6.52
N PRO A 127 33.02 4.70 -6.86
CA PRO A 127 32.61 3.47 -7.54
C PRO A 127 33.28 3.22 -8.89
N ARG A 128 33.63 4.28 -9.62
CA ARG A 128 34.28 4.17 -10.93
C ARG A 128 35.71 3.64 -10.85
N GLN A 129 36.36 3.85 -9.71
CA GLN A 129 37.74 3.42 -9.47
C GLN A 129 37.76 2.12 -8.69
N VAL A 130 36.88 1.97 -7.71
CA VAL A 130 36.83 0.84 -6.78
C VAL A 130 35.69 -0.11 -7.18
N THR A 131 35.93 -0.89 -8.24
CA THR A 131 35.02 -1.96 -8.66
C THR A 131 35.41 -3.30 -8.03
N TRP A 132 34.48 -4.25 -8.04
CA TRP A 132 34.74 -5.60 -7.54
C TRP A 132 35.89 -6.29 -8.28
N GLU A 133 35.98 -6.11 -9.60
CA GLU A 133 37.01 -6.72 -10.45
C GLU A 133 38.40 -6.24 -10.01
N ALA A 134 38.53 -4.96 -9.71
CA ALA A 134 39.78 -4.35 -9.25
C ALA A 134 40.18 -4.78 -7.84
N LEU A 135 39.20 -5.03 -6.95
CA LEU A 135 39.42 -5.44 -5.57
C LEU A 135 39.59 -6.95 -5.36
N SER A 136 38.99 -7.78 -6.22
CA SER A 136 39.00 -9.24 -6.09
C SER A 136 40.39 -9.88 -5.89
N PRO A 137 41.51 -9.39 -6.49
CA PRO A 137 42.84 -9.97 -6.27
C PRO A 137 43.44 -9.70 -4.88
N TYR A 138 42.84 -8.78 -4.12
CA TYR A 138 43.26 -8.34 -2.79
C TYR A 138 42.45 -8.99 -1.66
N LEU A 139 41.54 -9.91 -1.98
CA LEU A 139 40.84 -10.74 -1.00
C LEU A 139 41.84 -11.45 -0.08
N ASN A 140 41.56 -11.42 1.23
CA ASN A 140 42.44 -11.92 2.30
C ASN A 140 43.79 -11.20 2.47
N LYS A 141 44.08 -10.15 1.70
CA LYS A 141 45.31 -9.34 1.81
C LYS A 141 45.06 -7.98 2.41
N SER A 142 43.92 -7.36 2.06
CA SER A 142 43.50 -6.06 2.56
C SER A 142 42.20 -6.19 3.35
N PRO A 143 42.09 -5.55 4.53
CA PRO A 143 40.83 -5.46 5.27
C PRO A 143 39.70 -4.82 4.45
N LEU A 144 40.01 -3.79 3.64
CA LEU A 144 39.01 -3.10 2.82
C LEU A 144 38.37 -4.03 1.78
N ALA A 145 39.19 -4.88 1.14
CA ALA A 145 38.69 -5.82 0.14
C ALA A 145 37.76 -6.87 0.76
N ASN A 146 38.04 -7.30 2.00
CA ASN A 146 37.17 -8.22 2.73
C ASN A 146 35.86 -7.53 3.13
N ASP A 147 35.93 -6.30 3.68
CA ASP A 147 34.74 -5.52 4.03
C ASP A 147 33.85 -5.26 2.81
N PHE A 148 34.45 -5.00 1.64
CA PHE A 148 33.72 -4.88 0.38
C PHE A 148 33.01 -6.18 0.02
N ALA A 149 33.70 -7.32 0.10
CA ALA A 149 33.12 -8.63 -0.21
C ALA A 149 31.94 -8.98 0.71
N ASP A 150 32.09 -8.75 2.02
CA ASP A 150 31.07 -9.04 3.02
C ASP A 150 29.82 -8.17 2.83
N ARG A 151 30.01 -6.86 2.59
CA ARG A 151 28.90 -5.94 2.30
C ARG A 151 28.21 -6.29 1.00
N ARG A 152 28.97 -6.61 -0.06
CA ARG A 152 28.41 -7.04 -1.35
C ARG A 152 27.55 -8.29 -1.20
N LEU A 153 27.99 -9.27 -0.42
CA LEU A 153 27.21 -10.47 -0.15
C LEU A 153 25.88 -10.15 0.56
N LEU A 154 25.89 -9.23 1.53
CA LEU A 154 24.67 -8.78 2.21
C LEU A 154 23.70 -8.08 1.25
N VAL A 155 24.21 -7.19 0.41
CA VAL A 155 23.40 -6.47 -0.60
C VAL A 155 22.83 -7.45 -1.62
N GLN A 156 23.64 -8.39 -2.12
CA GLN A 156 23.19 -9.40 -3.08
C GLN A 156 22.04 -10.26 -2.49
N ARG A 157 22.19 -10.71 -1.24
CA ARG A 157 21.12 -11.44 -0.53
C ARG A 157 19.87 -10.59 -0.33
N ALA A 158 20.01 -9.31 -0.01
CA ALA A 158 18.89 -8.40 0.12
C ALA A 158 18.14 -8.22 -1.22
N VAL A 159 18.86 -8.17 -2.35
CA VAL A 159 18.24 -8.14 -3.68
C VAL A 159 17.52 -9.46 -3.98
N THR A 160 18.12 -10.62 -3.66
CA THR A 160 17.46 -11.93 -3.82
C THR A 160 16.17 -12.01 -2.99
N MET A 161 16.16 -11.43 -1.80
CA MET A 161 14.99 -11.34 -0.92
C MET A 161 14.05 -10.18 -1.27
N GLN A 162 14.25 -9.51 -2.40
CA GLN A 162 13.46 -8.36 -2.87
C GLN A 162 13.35 -7.20 -1.87
N GLN A 163 14.33 -7.07 -0.97
CA GLN A 163 14.47 -5.93 -0.06
C GLN A 163 15.18 -4.74 -0.74
N LEU A 164 15.98 -5.03 -1.77
CA LEU A 164 16.63 -4.06 -2.64
C LEU A 164 16.42 -4.48 -4.09
N TYR A 165 16.65 -3.55 -5.01
CA TYR A 165 16.55 -3.78 -6.45
C TYR A 165 17.94 -3.78 -7.09
N THR A 166 18.05 -4.31 -8.30
CA THR A 166 19.31 -4.27 -9.07
C THR A 166 19.80 -2.84 -9.31
N HIS A 167 18.85 -1.92 -9.52
CA HIS A 167 19.07 -0.48 -9.58
C HIS A 167 18.26 0.15 -8.44
N THR A 168 18.90 0.37 -7.31
CA THR A 168 18.25 0.88 -6.10
C THR A 168 18.42 2.39 -6.03
N LEU A 169 17.36 3.13 -5.67
CA LEU A 169 17.48 4.58 -5.46
C LEU A 169 18.37 4.87 -4.24
N PRO A 170 19.20 5.92 -4.26
CA PRO A 170 20.05 6.29 -3.11
C PRO A 170 19.35 6.28 -1.74
N PRO A 171 18.15 6.88 -1.59
CA PRO A 171 17.46 6.93 -0.29
C PRO A 171 17.03 5.54 0.19
N PHE A 172 16.69 4.63 -0.73
CA PHE A 172 16.25 3.28 -0.37
C PHE A 172 17.40 2.42 0.14
N PHE A 173 18.57 2.55 -0.48
CA PHE A 173 19.75 1.86 0.00
C PHE A 173 20.14 2.34 1.40
N LEU A 174 20.12 3.66 1.64
CA LEU A 174 20.45 4.23 2.94
C LEU A 174 19.45 3.82 4.04
N ALA A 175 18.15 3.79 3.74
CA ALA A 175 17.14 3.29 4.67
C ALA A 175 17.37 1.81 5.04
N TRP A 176 17.68 0.98 4.05
CA TRP A 176 18.02 -0.42 4.29
C TRP A 176 19.32 -0.60 5.09
N ALA A 177 20.35 0.20 4.79
CA ALA A 177 21.61 0.20 5.52
C ALA A 177 21.41 0.56 7.01
N ARG A 178 20.60 1.58 7.30
CA ARG A 178 20.22 1.94 8.69
C ARG A 178 19.51 0.79 9.40
N ARG A 179 18.54 0.14 8.74
CA ARG A 179 17.80 -1.01 9.31
C ARG A 179 18.70 -2.21 9.59
N THR A 180 19.67 -2.47 8.73
CA THR A 180 20.61 -3.59 8.86
C THR A 180 21.85 -3.27 9.71
N LYS A 181 21.95 -2.03 10.20
CA LYS A 181 23.12 -1.50 10.94
C LYS A 181 24.42 -1.56 10.14
N MET A 182 24.32 -1.48 8.81
CA MET A 182 25.49 -1.34 7.95
C MET A 182 26.06 0.08 8.13
N GLN A 183 27.38 0.18 8.33
CA GLN A 183 28.03 1.47 8.52
C GLN A 183 28.15 2.19 7.18
N VAL A 184 27.57 3.39 7.10
CA VAL A 184 27.64 4.27 5.92
C VAL A 184 28.21 5.62 6.35
N PRO A 185 29.02 6.30 5.52
CA PRO A 185 29.53 7.63 5.83
C PRO A 185 28.37 8.61 6.09
N PRO A 186 28.36 9.34 7.22
CA PRO A 186 27.30 10.29 7.53
C PRO A 186 27.22 11.42 6.49
N GLU A 187 28.34 11.75 5.83
CA GLU A 187 28.39 12.75 4.77
C GLU A 187 27.53 12.37 3.56
N LEU A 188 27.44 11.06 3.24
CA LEU A 188 26.58 10.56 2.18
C LEU A 188 25.10 10.67 2.55
N GLU A 189 24.75 10.39 3.80
CA GLU A 189 23.36 10.54 4.27
C GLU A 189 22.91 12.00 4.20
N VAL A 190 23.75 12.92 4.67
CA VAL A 190 23.48 14.37 4.61
C VAL A 190 23.36 14.85 3.17
N ALA A 191 24.21 14.36 2.25
CA ALA A 191 24.15 14.74 0.84
C ALA A 191 22.82 14.30 0.17
N VAL A 192 22.32 13.09 0.48
CA VAL A 192 21.04 12.60 -0.04
C VAL A 192 19.86 13.33 0.58
N GLU A 193 19.91 13.61 1.89
CA GLU A 193 18.87 14.38 2.58
C GLU A 193 18.79 15.83 2.06
N ALA A 194 19.93 16.46 1.75
CA ALA A 194 20.00 17.82 1.22
C ALA A 194 19.36 17.98 -0.17
N LEU A 195 19.35 16.93 -0.98
CA LEU A 195 18.69 16.93 -2.30
C LEU A 195 17.16 16.79 -2.21
N GLY A 196 16.60 16.78 -0.99
CA GLY A 196 15.15 16.67 -0.75
C GLY A 196 14.61 15.26 -1.01
N GLN A 197 15.48 14.30 -1.31
CA GLN A 197 15.12 12.90 -1.37
C GLN A 197 15.06 12.37 0.05
N GLN A 198 13.91 12.54 0.71
CA GLN A 198 13.67 11.99 2.04
C GLN A 198 14.06 10.51 2.03
N ILE A 199 14.95 10.10 2.95
CA ILE A 199 15.31 8.70 3.22
C ILE A 199 14.07 8.04 3.84
N ALA A 200 13.07 7.82 3.00
CA ALA A 200 11.83 7.20 3.37
C ALA A 200 12.08 5.70 3.47
N ASP A 201 11.73 5.13 4.62
CA ASP A 201 11.59 3.69 4.78
C ASP A 201 10.37 3.24 3.97
N TRP A 202 10.59 3.12 2.66
CA TRP A 202 9.55 2.76 1.69
C TRP A 202 8.92 1.43 2.03
N LYS A 203 9.63 0.52 2.70
CA LYS A 203 9.07 -0.75 3.14
C LYS A 203 7.99 -0.52 4.17
N THR A 204 8.21 0.37 5.13
CA THR A 204 7.18 0.77 6.09
C THR A 204 6.00 1.43 5.39
N PHE A 205 6.25 2.31 4.41
CA PHE A 205 5.16 2.90 3.61
C PHE A 205 4.41 1.88 2.75
N TYR A 206 5.13 0.93 2.14
CA TYR A 206 4.58 -0.12 1.31
C TYR A 206 3.76 -1.10 2.14
N ASP A 207 4.31 -1.61 3.24
CA ASP A 207 3.62 -2.49 4.18
C ASP A 207 2.36 -1.80 4.74
N ALA A 208 2.43 -0.50 5.05
CA ALA A 208 1.25 0.29 5.44
C ALA A 208 0.22 0.45 4.31
N LYS A 209 0.67 0.60 3.05
CA LYS A 209 -0.22 0.66 1.88
C LYS A 209 -0.87 -0.69 1.60
N VAL A 210 -0.15 -1.80 1.77
CA VAL A 210 -0.70 -3.16 1.64
C VAL A 210 -1.80 -3.37 2.67
N GLN A 211 -1.55 -3.07 3.94
CA GLN A 211 -2.58 -3.16 4.99
C GLN A 211 -3.80 -2.28 4.70
N LEU A 212 -3.58 -1.07 4.17
CA LEU A 212 -4.68 -0.19 3.76
C LEU A 212 -5.49 -0.79 2.61
N VAL A 213 -4.84 -1.38 1.61
CA VAL A 213 -5.52 -2.01 0.47
C VAL A 213 -6.32 -3.23 0.92
N GLU A 214 -5.76 -4.08 1.78
CA GLU A 214 -6.46 -5.22 2.37
C GLU A 214 -7.70 -4.76 3.15
N ALA A 215 -7.56 -3.76 4.02
CA ALA A 215 -8.68 -3.20 4.78
C ALA A 215 -9.77 -2.57 3.87
N LEU A 216 -9.38 -1.92 2.77
CA LEU A 216 -10.33 -1.38 1.80
C LEU A 216 -11.05 -2.48 1.02
N GLN A 217 -10.38 -3.57 0.70
CA GLN A 217 -10.99 -4.73 0.04
C GLN A 217 -12.04 -5.39 0.94
N GLU A 218 -11.71 -5.62 2.21
CA GLU A 218 -12.66 -6.15 3.20
C GLU A 218 -13.90 -5.25 3.35
N ARG A 219 -13.69 -3.92 3.42
CA ARG A 219 -14.80 -2.96 3.49
C ARG A 219 -15.66 -2.99 2.23
N LEU A 220 -15.04 -3.06 1.05
CA LEU A 220 -15.77 -3.14 -0.22
C LEU A 220 -16.61 -4.43 -0.30
N GLU A 221 -16.08 -5.56 0.18
CA GLU A 221 -16.85 -6.81 0.24
C GLU A 221 -18.04 -6.72 1.18
N LEU A 222 -17.86 -6.07 2.33
CA LEU A 222 -18.97 -5.82 3.26
C LEU A 222 -20.04 -4.94 2.64
N GLU A 223 -19.65 -3.82 2.02
CA GLU A 223 -20.56 -2.89 1.35
C GLU A 223 -21.32 -3.57 0.19
N LYS A 224 -20.65 -4.44 -0.58
CA LYS A 224 -21.31 -5.27 -1.61
C LYS A 224 -22.36 -6.19 -1.01
N LYS A 225 -22.02 -6.95 0.04
CA LYS A 225 -22.97 -7.83 0.72
C LYS A 225 -24.18 -7.06 1.27
N THR A 226 -23.97 -5.88 1.85
CA THR A 226 -25.09 -5.05 2.33
C THR A 226 -25.95 -4.55 1.19
N THR A 227 -25.35 -4.18 0.06
CA THR A 227 -26.09 -3.72 -1.14
C THR A 227 -26.91 -4.86 -1.73
N GLU A 228 -26.36 -6.07 -1.80
CA GLU A 228 -27.08 -7.28 -2.26
C GLU A 228 -28.27 -7.61 -1.35
N GLN A 229 -28.09 -7.52 -0.03
CA GLN A 229 -29.17 -7.70 0.94
C GLN A 229 -30.26 -6.64 0.80
N GLN A 230 -29.88 -5.37 0.63
CA GLN A 230 -30.83 -4.29 0.41
C GLN A 230 -31.60 -4.48 -0.91
N ALA A 231 -30.92 -4.86 -1.99
CA ALA A 231 -31.56 -5.16 -3.27
C ALA A 231 -32.57 -6.32 -3.16
N ALA A 232 -32.22 -7.37 -2.40
CA ALA A 232 -33.14 -8.48 -2.14
C ALA A 232 -34.38 -8.04 -1.36
N GLN A 233 -34.22 -7.19 -0.33
CA GLN A 233 -35.33 -6.62 0.44
C GLN A 233 -36.23 -5.73 -0.43
N ILE A 234 -35.65 -4.89 -1.29
CA ILE A 234 -36.42 -4.07 -2.22
C ILE A 234 -37.23 -4.94 -3.18
N ALA A 235 -36.62 -5.99 -3.75
CA ALA A 235 -37.30 -6.91 -4.66
C ALA A 235 -38.42 -7.73 -3.97
N GLU A 236 -38.33 -7.96 -2.66
CA GLU A 236 -39.40 -8.57 -1.87
C GLU A 236 -40.54 -7.57 -1.61
N LEU A 237 -40.21 -6.34 -1.23
CA LEU A 237 -41.18 -5.26 -1.03
C LEU A 237 -41.95 -4.92 -2.32
N ASP A 238 -41.28 -4.90 -3.47
CA ASP A 238 -41.91 -4.65 -4.76
C ASP A 238 -42.91 -5.75 -5.13
N ARG A 239 -42.56 -7.02 -4.86
CA ARG A 239 -43.49 -8.15 -5.03
C ARG A 239 -44.71 -8.02 -4.14
N ALA A 240 -44.51 -7.75 -2.84
CA ALA A 240 -45.61 -7.56 -1.90
C ALA A 240 -46.50 -6.36 -2.27
N SER A 241 -45.91 -5.27 -2.75
CA SER A 241 -46.61 -4.09 -3.24
C SER A 241 -47.45 -4.39 -4.48
N SER A 242 -46.90 -5.15 -5.44
CA SER A 242 -47.64 -5.58 -6.63
C SER A 242 -48.83 -6.47 -6.30
N GLU A 243 -48.64 -7.45 -5.41
CA GLU A 243 -49.72 -8.32 -4.93
C GLU A 243 -50.82 -7.51 -4.20
N ALA A 244 -50.42 -6.56 -3.34
CA ALA A 244 -51.36 -5.68 -2.66
C ALA A 244 -52.13 -4.80 -3.67
N ALA A 245 -51.46 -4.27 -4.70
CA ALA A 245 -52.10 -3.50 -5.76
C ALA A 245 -53.10 -4.35 -6.57
N GLU A 246 -52.80 -5.61 -6.86
CA GLU A 246 -53.73 -6.54 -7.50
C GLU A 246 -54.95 -6.84 -6.63
N ARG A 247 -54.74 -7.09 -5.33
CA ARG A 247 -55.86 -7.28 -4.38
C ARG A 247 -56.77 -6.06 -4.34
N VAL A 248 -56.19 -4.86 -4.26
CA VAL A 248 -56.95 -3.60 -4.28
C VAL A 248 -57.71 -3.45 -5.60
N ARG A 249 -57.08 -3.72 -6.75
CA ARG A 249 -57.74 -3.71 -8.06
C ARG A 249 -58.92 -4.69 -8.13
N SER A 250 -58.75 -5.91 -7.61
CA SER A 250 -59.83 -6.91 -7.55
C SER A 250 -61.00 -6.45 -6.67
N ILE A 251 -60.71 -5.88 -5.49
CA ILE A 251 -61.74 -5.37 -4.58
C ILE A 251 -62.49 -4.19 -5.22
N ILE A 252 -61.79 -3.29 -5.90
CA ILE A 252 -62.42 -2.19 -6.64
C ILE A 252 -63.33 -2.74 -7.73
N ALA A 253 -62.86 -3.68 -8.54
CA ALA A 253 -63.67 -4.28 -9.60
C ALA A 253 -64.93 -5.00 -9.07
N GLU A 254 -64.82 -5.72 -7.94
CA GLU A 254 -65.95 -6.35 -7.26
C GLU A 254 -66.95 -5.31 -6.75
N LYS A 255 -66.47 -4.24 -6.11
CA LYS A 255 -67.30 -3.15 -5.62
C LYS A 255 -68.02 -2.42 -6.76
N ASP A 256 -67.33 -2.12 -7.85
CA ASP A 256 -67.91 -1.45 -9.01
C ASP A 256 -69.01 -2.31 -9.66
N SER A 257 -68.79 -3.62 -9.74
CA SER A 257 -69.80 -4.58 -10.22
C SER A 257 -71.03 -4.57 -9.31
N ARG A 258 -70.83 -4.56 -7.99
CA ARG A 258 -71.93 -4.51 -7.01
C ARG A 258 -72.71 -3.20 -7.05
N ILE A 259 -72.02 -2.07 -7.26
CA ILE A 259 -72.66 -0.76 -7.45
C ILE A 259 -73.53 -0.79 -8.70
N ALA A 260 -73.01 -1.29 -9.82
CA ALA A 260 -73.77 -1.39 -11.08
C ALA A 260 -75.02 -2.28 -10.95
N GLU A 261 -74.93 -3.41 -10.23
CA GLU A 261 -76.09 -4.27 -9.92
C GLU A 261 -77.17 -3.49 -9.15
N LEU A 262 -76.78 -2.78 -8.09
CA LEU A 262 -77.71 -2.02 -7.25
C LEU A 262 -78.37 -0.86 -8.00
N GLU A 263 -77.62 -0.13 -8.82
CA GLU A 263 -78.13 0.98 -9.64
C GLU A 263 -79.13 0.50 -10.70
N SER A 264 -78.85 -0.63 -11.36
CA SER A 264 -79.72 -1.17 -12.42
C SER A 264 -81.05 -1.74 -11.88
N GLY A 265 -81.03 -2.34 -10.68
CA GLY A 265 -82.22 -2.89 -10.03
C GLY A 265 -83.11 -1.83 -9.36
N SER A 266 -82.48 -0.81 -8.75
CA SER A 266 -83.20 0.26 -8.06
C SER A 266 -83.86 1.24 -9.03
N SER A 267 -83.11 1.72 -10.05
CA SER A 267 -83.60 2.76 -10.97
C SER A 267 -84.83 2.34 -11.79
N LYS A 268 -84.86 1.09 -12.29
CA LYS A 268 -85.97 0.60 -13.13
C LYS A 268 -87.28 0.41 -12.34
N SER A 269 -87.21 0.03 -11.07
CA SER A 269 -88.41 -0.21 -10.25
C SER A 269 -88.96 1.05 -9.57
N ALA A 270 -88.11 2.04 -9.33
CA ALA A 270 -88.52 3.35 -8.82
C ALA A 270 -89.15 4.18 -9.94
N ALA A 271 -88.49 4.25 -11.11
CA ALA A 271 -88.98 5.01 -12.26
C ALA A 271 -90.35 4.49 -12.77
N SER A 272 -90.62 3.18 -12.70
CA SER A 272 -91.92 2.63 -13.09
C SER A 272 -93.03 2.98 -12.10
N ARG A 273 -92.75 2.97 -10.79
CA ARG A 273 -93.73 3.34 -9.74
C ARG A 273 -94.03 4.84 -9.72
N GLU A 274 -93.01 5.67 -9.87
CA GLU A 274 -93.17 7.13 -9.96
C GLU A 274 -93.96 7.52 -11.21
N ARG A 275 -93.64 6.91 -12.37
CA ARG A 275 -94.37 7.11 -13.62
C ARG A 275 -95.84 6.70 -13.51
N GLN A 276 -96.13 5.54 -12.92
CA GLN A 276 -97.51 5.10 -12.67
C GLN A 276 -98.27 6.06 -11.73
N SER A 277 -97.60 6.58 -10.70
CA SER A 277 -98.20 7.55 -9.77
C SER A 277 -98.50 8.88 -10.47
N LEU A 278 -97.60 9.36 -11.33
CA LEU A 278 -97.81 10.56 -12.12
C LEU A 278 -98.96 10.39 -13.12
N LEU A 279 -99.02 9.25 -13.82
CA LEU A 279 -100.10 8.96 -14.76
C LEU A 279 -101.48 8.97 -14.08
N LYS A 280 -101.58 8.38 -12.87
CA LYS A 280 -102.80 8.42 -12.05
C LYS A 280 -103.22 9.84 -11.66
N LEU A 281 -102.26 10.69 -11.32
CA LEU A 281 -102.53 12.09 -11.00
C LEU A 281 -103.05 12.85 -12.23
N VAL A 282 -102.39 12.67 -13.38
CA VAL A 282 -102.73 13.34 -14.65
C VAL A 282 -104.13 12.96 -15.11
N ILE A 283 -104.49 11.66 -15.09
CA ILE A 283 -105.83 11.23 -15.51
C ILE A 283 -106.92 11.71 -14.55
N GLY A 284 -106.65 11.74 -13.24
CA GLY A 284 -107.57 12.29 -12.25
C GLY A 284 -107.86 13.78 -12.48
N MET A 285 -106.82 14.57 -12.78
CA MET A 285 -106.97 15.99 -13.12
C MET A 285 -107.71 16.19 -14.45
N ALA A 286 -107.45 15.36 -15.46
CA ALA A 286 -108.13 15.44 -16.74
C ALA A 286 -109.64 15.14 -16.61
N ILE A 287 -110.01 14.11 -15.83
CA ILE A 287 -111.42 13.76 -15.58
C ILE A 287 -112.12 14.90 -14.83
N LYS A 288 -111.53 15.39 -13.74
CA LYS A 288 -112.22 16.36 -12.87
C LYS A 288 -112.17 17.80 -13.42
N GLY A 289 -111.05 18.21 -13.99
CA GLY A 289 -110.82 19.58 -14.45
C GLY A 289 -111.31 19.85 -15.88
N TYR A 290 -111.13 18.87 -16.78
CA TYR A 290 -111.44 19.02 -18.21
C TYR A 290 -112.64 18.16 -18.65
N GLY A 291 -113.33 17.52 -17.71
CA GLY A 291 -114.47 16.65 -18.01
C GLY A 291 -114.11 15.45 -18.89
N HIS A 292 -112.85 14.99 -18.84
CA HIS A 292 -112.41 13.86 -19.65
C HIS A 292 -113.22 12.60 -19.32
N ASN A 293 -113.78 11.96 -20.33
CA ASN A 293 -114.43 10.66 -20.19
C ASN A 293 -113.53 9.57 -20.82
N PRO A 294 -112.94 8.66 -20.01
CA PRO A 294 -112.04 7.63 -20.52
C PRO A 294 -112.74 6.61 -21.44
N ASP A 295 -114.06 6.45 -21.35
CA ASP A 295 -114.82 5.46 -22.14
C ASP A 295 -115.43 6.03 -23.42
N ALA A 296 -115.31 7.33 -23.63
CA ALA A 296 -115.80 7.96 -24.85
C ALA A 296 -114.84 7.72 -26.04
N ALA A 297 -115.38 7.28 -27.18
CA ALA A 297 -114.59 6.98 -28.37
C ALA A 297 -113.89 8.21 -28.99
N ARG A 298 -114.37 9.43 -28.71
CA ARG A 298 -113.75 10.70 -29.11
C ARG A 298 -113.97 11.75 -28.02
N THR A 299 -112.90 12.38 -27.56
CA THR A 299 -112.94 13.48 -26.59
C THR A 299 -112.11 14.66 -27.11
N SER A 300 -112.60 15.89 -26.91
CA SER A 300 -111.86 17.13 -27.24
C SER A 300 -110.83 17.49 -26.17
N THR A 301 -110.81 16.76 -25.04
CA THR A 301 -109.99 17.04 -23.86
C THR A 301 -108.50 17.15 -24.17
N SER A 302 -107.95 16.30 -25.04
CA SER A 302 -106.52 16.38 -25.41
C SER A 302 -106.15 17.72 -26.06
N ARG A 303 -107.06 18.28 -26.87
CA ARG A 303 -106.87 19.57 -27.53
C ARG A 303 -107.02 20.74 -26.55
N GLU A 304 -107.98 20.65 -25.64
CA GLU A 304 -108.19 21.64 -24.58
C GLU A 304 -106.98 21.72 -23.65
N ILE A 305 -106.48 20.57 -23.18
CA ILE A 305 -105.26 20.52 -22.35
C ILE A 305 -104.05 21.06 -23.13
N SER A 306 -103.89 20.71 -24.41
CA SER A 306 -102.80 21.25 -25.24
C SER A 306 -102.86 22.78 -25.35
N SER A 307 -104.06 23.33 -25.54
CA SER A 307 -104.29 24.77 -25.64
C SER A 307 -103.97 25.48 -24.32
N ASP A 308 -104.41 24.91 -23.19
CA ASP A 308 -104.17 25.48 -21.86
C ASP A 308 -102.71 25.43 -21.45
N LEU A 309 -101.99 24.35 -21.79
CA LEU A 309 -100.54 24.26 -21.62
C LEU A 309 -99.82 25.33 -22.45
N GLN A 310 -100.28 25.59 -23.67
CA GLN A 310 -99.68 26.60 -24.54
C GLN A 310 -99.84 28.02 -23.98
N LEU A 311 -100.95 28.31 -23.29
CA LEU A 311 -101.17 29.61 -22.62
C LEU A 311 -100.17 29.87 -21.49
N ILE A 312 -99.67 28.82 -20.84
CA ILE A 312 -98.64 28.92 -19.80
C ILE A 312 -97.21 28.71 -20.34
N GLY A 313 -97.04 28.69 -21.66
CA GLY A 313 -95.74 28.58 -22.33
C GLY A 313 -95.18 27.16 -22.44
N LEU A 314 -95.99 26.12 -22.19
CA LEU A 314 -95.62 24.72 -22.37
C LEU A 314 -96.23 24.18 -23.67
N SER A 315 -95.41 23.64 -24.58
CA SER A 315 -95.92 22.97 -25.78
C SER A 315 -95.91 21.46 -25.59
N LEU A 316 -97.10 20.85 -25.63
CA LEU A 316 -97.25 19.40 -25.75
C LEU A 316 -98.21 19.09 -26.89
N ASP A 317 -97.78 18.20 -27.77
CA ASP A 317 -98.55 17.78 -28.93
C ASP A 317 -99.82 17.00 -28.53
N GLU A 318 -100.91 17.20 -29.26
CA GLU A 318 -102.22 16.60 -28.97
C GLU A 318 -102.13 15.06 -28.92
N ASP A 319 -101.35 14.46 -29.83
CA ASP A 319 -101.19 13.00 -29.88
C ASP A 319 -100.37 12.49 -28.69
N THR A 320 -99.42 13.29 -28.18
CA THR A 320 -98.64 12.96 -26.99
C THR A 320 -99.53 12.96 -25.74
N ILE A 321 -100.39 13.96 -25.58
CA ILE A 321 -101.35 14.02 -24.47
C ILE A 321 -102.32 12.85 -24.56
N ARG A 322 -102.88 12.60 -25.75
CA ARG A 322 -103.80 11.48 -25.99
C ARG A 322 -103.15 10.15 -25.63
N ARG A 323 -101.90 9.91 -26.03
CA ARG A 323 -101.15 8.70 -25.69
C ARG A 323 -101.02 8.52 -24.18
N TYR A 324 -100.67 9.58 -23.44
CA TYR A 324 -100.52 9.48 -21.97
C TYR A 324 -101.86 9.32 -21.24
N LEU A 325 -102.95 9.93 -21.73
CA LEU A 325 -104.28 9.72 -21.16
C LEU A 325 -104.78 8.29 -21.41
N THR A 326 -104.54 7.74 -22.60
CA THR A 326 -104.86 6.33 -22.90
C THR A 326 -104.03 5.38 -22.03
N GLU A 327 -102.73 5.63 -21.87
CA GLU A 327 -101.89 4.81 -21.00
C GLU A 327 -102.28 4.91 -19.52
N ALA A 328 -102.72 6.09 -19.07
CA ALA A 328 -103.21 6.29 -17.72
C ALA A 328 -104.61 5.70 -17.48
N LYS A 329 -105.42 5.53 -18.54
CA LYS A 329 -106.74 4.87 -18.47
C LYS A 329 -106.62 3.46 -17.90
N ASP A 330 -105.60 2.71 -18.30
CA ASP A 330 -105.36 1.34 -17.84
C ASP A 330 -105.04 1.25 -16.33
N LEU A 331 -104.80 2.39 -15.66
CA LEU A 331 -104.50 2.48 -14.23
C LEU A 331 -105.70 2.94 -13.38
N LEU A 332 -106.86 3.19 -13.99
CA LEU A 332 -108.10 3.51 -13.29
C LEU A 332 -108.74 2.22 -12.72
N PRO A 333 -109.38 2.29 -11.54
CA PRO A 333 -109.98 1.13 -10.88
C PRO A 333 -111.25 0.60 -11.54
#